data_AF-A0A7K7P0B4-F1
#
_entry.id   AF-A0A7K7P0B4-F1
#
_cell.length_a   1.000
_cell.length_b   1.000
_cell.length_c   1.000
_cell.angle_alpha   90.00
_cell.angle_beta   90.00
_cell.angle_gamma   90.00
#
_symmetry.space_group_name_H-M   'P 1'
#
loop_
_entity.id
_entity.type
_entity.pdbx_description
1 polymer ?
#
loop_
_entity_poly.entity_id
_entity_poly.type
_entity_poly.pdbx_seq_one_letter_code
_entity_poly.pdbx_strand_id
1 'polypeptide(L)'
;TSLPLPPPQRLRFSLGPETAPEVERAKRHLDSLAADVDVHCFSHEGFGVGGALRPEAIVQVALQVAFYRAHGSLCASCEPTSLRHVLPGCTDLLRPPGPPCLALARALDDPHAEPELQLALLREAVEAQSRRTQEVLAGQGAERHLQGLRQAAIAAGEPLPEIFMDPAYALATHFRLCTVQV
;
A
#
# COMPACT_ATOMS: atom_id res chain seq x y z
N THR A 1 9.78 36.22 34.34
CA THR A 1 10.28 37.09 33.26
C THR A 1 10.88 36.19 32.19
N SER A 2 10.21 36.04 31.04
CA SER A 2 10.76 35.25 29.95
C SER A 2 11.93 36.01 29.32
N LEU A 3 13.10 35.37 29.26
CA LEU A 3 14.25 35.89 28.52
C LEU A 3 13.88 36.01 27.03
N PRO A 4 14.26 37.10 26.34
CA PRO A 4 14.02 37.25 24.91
C PRO A 4 14.78 36.17 24.13
N LEU A 5 14.10 35.54 23.17
CA LEU A 5 14.70 34.54 22.28
C LEU A 5 15.66 35.21 21.28
N PRO A 6 16.77 34.55 20.89
CA PRO A 6 17.65 35.07 19.87
C PRO A 6 16.96 35.13 18.50
N PRO A 7 17.37 36.04 17.61
CA PRO A 7 16.82 36.10 16.25
C PRO A 7 17.20 34.85 15.45
N PRO A 8 16.31 34.35 14.55
CA PRO A 8 16.64 33.25 13.65
C PRO A 8 17.87 33.56 12.77
N GLN A 9 18.77 32.59 12.61
CA GLN A 9 19.97 32.73 11.78
C GLN A 9 19.70 32.31 10.34
N ARG A 10 19.94 33.20 9.37
CA ARG A 10 19.84 32.90 7.94
C ARG A 10 21.03 32.07 7.47
N LEU A 11 20.78 30.87 6.95
CA LEU A 11 21.77 30.07 6.23
C LEU A 11 21.93 30.62 4.80
N ARG A 12 23.16 30.96 4.40
CA ARG A 12 23.47 31.53 3.08
C ARG A 12 24.16 30.48 2.21
N PHE A 13 23.62 30.23 1.03
CA PHE A 13 24.23 29.41 -0.01
C PHE A 13 24.62 30.30 -1.19
N SER A 14 25.85 30.15 -1.70
CA SER A 14 26.33 30.87 -2.88
C SER A 14 26.17 29.97 -4.11
N LEU A 15 25.37 30.40 -5.08
CA LEU A 15 25.18 29.67 -6.33
C LEU A 15 26.28 30.07 -7.33
N GLY A 16 27.00 29.07 -7.83
CA GLY A 16 28.05 29.24 -8.83
C GLY A 16 27.56 28.92 -10.24
N PRO A 17 28.42 29.08 -11.25
CA PRO A 17 28.06 28.81 -12.65
C PRO A 17 27.66 27.35 -12.92
N GLU A 18 28.11 26.41 -12.08
CA GLU A 18 27.74 24.99 -12.18
C GLU A 18 26.45 24.66 -11.42
N THR A 19 26.19 25.29 -10.27
CA THR A 19 25.02 24.95 -9.44
C THR A 19 23.76 25.69 -9.84
N ALA A 20 23.88 26.93 -10.37
CA ALA A 20 22.74 27.69 -10.88
C ALA A 20 21.95 26.93 -11.98
N PRO A 21 22.57 26.35 -13.03
CA PRO A 21 21.81 25.60 -14.04
C PRO A 21 21.19 24.31 -13.48
N GLU A 22 21.84 23.64 -12.53
CA GLU A 22 21.26 22.43 -11.88
C GLU A 22 20.03 22.76 -11.03
N VAL A 23 20.02 23.92 -10.36
CA VAL A 23 18.81 24.42 -9.65
C VAL A 23 17.66 24.63 -10.65
N GLU A 24 17.93 25.26 -11.78
CA GLU A 24 16.89 25.48 -12.80
C GLU A 24 16.43 24.18 -13.46
N ARG A 25 17.32 23.20 -13.63
CA ARG A 25 16.98 21.85 -14.09
C ARG A 25 16.09 21.13 -13.07
N ALA A 26 16.44 21.17 -11.79
CA ALA A 26 15.67 20.55 -10.72
C ALA A 26 14.26 21.14 -10.60
N LYS A 27 14.12 22.47 -10.77
CA LYS A 27 12.82 23.15 -10.81
C LYS A 27 11.95 22.63 -11.95
N ARG A 28 12.46 22.65 -13.19
CA ARG A 28 11.73 22.13 -14.36
C ARG A 28 11.35 20.66 -14.20
N HIS A 29 12.23 19.86 -13.62
CA HIS A 29 11.95 18.46 -13.35
C HIS A 29 10.81 18.30 -12.33
N LEU A 30 10.85 19.06 -11.23
CA LEU A 30 9.77 19.05 -10.24
C LEU A 30 8.44 19.54 -10.83
N ASP A 31 8.45 20.59 -11.65
CA ASP A 31 7.25 21.08 -12.33
C ASP A 31 6.64 20.00 -13.23
N SER A 32 7.49 19.26 -13.96
CA SER A 32 7.04 18.13 -14.78
C SER A 32 6.45 16.99 -13.94
N LEU A 33 7.05 16.66 -12.79
CA LEU A 33 6.53 15.63 -11.89
C LEU A 33 5.21 16.07 -11.27
N ALA A 34 5.11 17.32 -10.81
CA ALA A 34 3.90 17.86 -10.22
C ALA A 34 2.73 17.89 -11.23
N ALA A 35 3.02 18.15 -12.51
CA ALA A 35 2.03 18.13 -13.58
C ALA A 35 1.51 16.72 -13.92
N ASP A 36 2.25 15.66 -13.56
CA ASP A 36 1.93 14.25 -13.84
C ASP A 36 1.31 13.53 -12.62
N VAL A 37 1.00 14.26 -11.55
CA VAL A 37 0.36 13.71 -10.34
C VAL A 37 -1.09 14.18 -10.27
N ASP A 38 -2.02 13.24 -10.22
CA ASP A 38 -3.43 13.49 -9.95
C ASP A 38 -3.77 13.15 -8.49
N VAL A 39 -4.44 14.07 -7.79
CA VAL A 39 -4.79 13.94 -6.37
C VAL A 39 -6.27 14.22 -6.18
N HIS A 40 -6.98 13.22 -5.70
CA HIS A 40 -8.38 13.35 -5.31
C HIS A 40 -8.55 13.11 -3.81
N CYS A 41 -8.90 14.18 -3.08
CA CYS A 41 -9.18 14.13 -1.64
C CYS A 41 -10.69 14.22 -1.40
N PHE A 42 -11.23 13.34 -0.58
CA PHE A 42 -12.64 13.36 -0.22
C PHE A 42 -12.85 12.94 1.23
N SER A 43 -13.96 13.39 1.81
CA SER A 43 -14.45 12.96 3.11
C SER A 43 -15.63 12.01 2.93
N HIS A 44 -15.62 10.90 3.65
CA HIS A 44 -16.73 9.94 3.66
C HIS A 44 -17.51 10.06 4.97
N GLU A 45 -18.78 10.45 4.90
CA GLU A 45 -19.66 10.66 6.06
C GLU A 45 -20.64 9.50 6.30
N GLY A 46 -20.68 8.51 5.40
CA GLY A 46 -21.74 7.50 5.34
C GLY A 46 -21.68 6.39 6.39
N PHE A 47 -20.50 6.08 6.94
CA PHE A 47 -20.33 5.16 8.06
C PHE A 47 -19.02 5.41 8.80
N GLY A 48 -19.03 5.23 10.12
CA GLY A 48 -17.86 5.39 11.01
C GLY A 48 -17.44 4.08 11.68
N VAL A 49 -16.63 4.18 12.74
CA VAL A 49 -16.04 3.06 13.51
C VAL A 49 -17.07 2.24 14.33
N GLY A 50 -18.34 2.19 13.91
CA GLY A 50 -19.45 1.57 14.63
C GLY A 50 -19.98 0.33 13.92
N GLY A 51 -19.53 -0.86 14.34
CA GLY A 51 -19.99 -2.16 13.85
C GLY A 51 -19.15 -3.31 14.41
N ALA A 52 -19.63 -4.55 14.29
CA ALA A 52 -18.89 -5.74 14.75
C ALA A 52 -17.64 -6.07 13.90
N LEU A 53 -17.51 -5.45 12.73
CA LEU A 53 -16.44 -5.67 11.77
C LEU A 53 -15.38 -4.58 11.87
N ARG A 54 -14.10 -4.94 11.71
CA ARG A 54 -12.97 -4.00 11.78
C ARG A 54 -13.04 -3.01 10.61
N PRO A 55 -13.16 -1.69 10.86
CA PRO A 55 -13.37 -0.70 9.79
C PRO A 55 -12.26 -0.69 8.74
N GLU A 56 -11.00 -0.84 9.16
CA GLU A 56 -9.83 -0.98 8.27
C GLU A 56 -10.00 -2.11 7.25
N ALA A 57 -10.42 -3.30 7.72
CA ALA A 57 -10.60 -4.45 6.86
C ALA A 57 -11.74 -4.25 5.85
N ILE A 58 -12.81 -3.56 6.25
CA ILE A 58 -13.91 -3.19 5.34
C ILE A 58 -13.40 -2.25 4.25
N VAL A 59 -12.66 -1.20 4.61
CA VAL A 59 -12.12 -0.24 3.64
C VAL A 59 -11.20 -0.93 2.64
N GLN A 60 -10.31 -1.80 3.10
CA GLN A 60 -9.42 -2.57 2.23
C GLN A 60 -10.19 -3.46 1.26
N VAL A 61 -11.19 -4.20 1.74
CA VAL A 61 -12.05 -5.03 0.87
C VAL A 61 -12.83 -4.16 -0.12
N ALA A 62 -13.37 -3.02 0.32
CA ALA A 62 -14.09 -2.08 -0.54
C ALA A 62 -13.20 -1.51 -1.65
N LEU A 63 -11.93 -1.22 -1.36
CA LEU A 63 -10.95 -0.79 -2.38
C LEU A 63 -10.71 -1.89 -3.44
N GLN A 64 -10.64 -3.16 -3.04
CA GLN A 64 -10.51 -4.27 -3.98
C GLN A 64 -11.75 -4.39 -4.89
N VAL A 65 -12.94 -4.25 -4.33
CA VAL A 65 -14.20 -4.25 -5.10
C VAL A 65 -14.26 -3.05 -6.05
N ALA A 66 -13.92 -1.85 -5.58
CA ALA A 66 -13.89 -0.65 -6.41
C ALA A 66 -12.91 -0.77 -7.57
N PHE A 67 -11.71 -1.32 -7.31
CA PHE A 67 -10.72 -1.57 -8.35
C PHE A 67 -11.23 -2.60 -9.38
N TYR A 68 -11.84 -3.69 -8.92
CA TYR A 68 -12.44 -4.69 -9.82
C TYR A 68 -13.51 -4.07 -10.71
N ARG A 69 -14.40 -3.23 -10.16
CA ARG A 69 -15.44 -2.53 -10.92
C ARG A 69 -14.87 -1.58 -11.97
N ALA A 70 -13.78 -0.89 -11.66
CA ALA A 70 -13.13 0.06 -12.58
C ALA A 70 -12.33 -0.62 -13.70
N HIS A 71 -11.79 -1.83 -13.46
CA HIS A 71 -10.81 -2.45 -14.36
C HIS A 71 -11.17 -3.85 -14.87
N GLY A 72 -12.24 -4.47 -14.35
CA GLY A 72 -12.66 -5.84 -14.69
C GLY A 72 -11.78 -6.95 -14.11
N SER A 73 -10.76 -6.62 -13.32
CA SER A 73 -9.88 -7.57 -12.66
C SER A 73 -9.36 -7.01 -11.33
N LEU A 74 -8.91 -7.89 -10.43
CA LEU A 74 -8.07 -7.47 -9.32
C LEU A 74 -6.66 -7.13 -9.80
N CYS A 75 -5.85 -6.54 -8.93
CA CYS A 75 -4.44 -6.29 -9.15
C CYS A 75 -3.59 -6.67 -7.94
N ALA A 76 -2.28 -6.76 -8.15
CA ALA A 76 -1.32 -6.79 -7.04
C ALA A 76 -1.49 -5.50 -6.22
N SER A 77 -1.87 -5.68 -4.96
CA SER A 77 -2.10 -4.62 -3.99
C SER A 77 -1.20 -4.82 -2.79
N CYS A 78 -0.73 -3.73 -2.19
CA CYS A 78 0.00 -3.79 -0.92
C CYS A 78 -0.44 -2.73 0.07
N GLU A 79 -0.33 -3.10 1.34
CA GLU A 79 -0.51 -2.24 2.49
C GLU A 79 0.71 -2.36 3.42
N PRO A 80 1.59 -1.33 3.46
CA PRO A 80 2.72 -1.34 4.38
C PRO A 80 2.24 -1.38 5.83
N THR A 81 2.59 -2.45 6.54
CA THR A 81 2.16 -2.69 7.92
C THR A 81 3.36 -2.62 8.86
N SER A 82 3.25 -1.82 9.92
CA SER A 82 4.31 -1.68 10.90
C SER A 82 4.44 -2.95 11.75
N LEU A 83 5.66 -3.51 11.80
CA LEU A 83 6.00 -4.67 12.62
C LEU A 83 6.59 -4.28 13.97
N ARG A 84 6.44 -3.04 14.42
CA ARG A 84 7.09 -2.52 15.64
C ARG A 84 6.85 -3.37 16.90
N HIS A 85 5.76 -4.15 16.92
CA HIS A 85 5.42 -5.05 18.02
C HIS A 85 6.31 -6.30 18.09
N VAL A 86 6.88 -6.74 16.97
CA VAL A 86 7.73 -7.93 16.87
C VAL A 86 9.17 -7.60 16.51
N LEU A 87 9.38 -6.58 15.67
CA LEU A 87 10.69 -6.15 15.21
C LEU A 87 10.70 -4.61 15.07
N PRO A 88 11.33 -3.88 16.02
CA PRO A 88 11.37 -2.42 16.01
C PRO A 88 11.98 -1.88 14.71
N GLY A 89 11.33 -0.85 14.14
CA GLY A 89 11.80 -0.20 12.92
C GLY A 89 11.50 -0.94 11.62
N CYS A 90 10.81 -2.09 11.68
CA CYS A 90 10.47 -2.88 10.49
C CYS A 90 9.02 -2.70 10.03
N THR A 91 8.82 -2.94 8.74
CA THR A 91 7.50 -3.01 8.09
C THR A 91 7.45 -4.26 7.23
N ASP A 92 6.30 -4.92 7.16
CA ASP A 92 6.01 -5.88 6.10
C ASP A 92 5.01 -5.29 5.10
N LEU A 93 4.73 -6.02 4.03
CA LEU A 93 3.67 -5.68 3.10
C LEU A 93 2.53 -6.68 3.25
N LEU A 94 1.37 -6.17 3.64
CA LEU A 94 0.13 -6.93 3.65
C LEU A 94 -0.47 -6.96 2.25
N ARG A 95 -0.86 -8.14 1.78
CA ARG A 95 -1.64 -8.32 0.55
C ARG A 95 -3.10 -8.65 0.91
N PRO A 96 -4.08 -7.91 0.38
CA PRO A 96 -5.48 -8.26 0.54
C PRO A 96 -5.81 -9.67 0.00
N PRO A 97 -6.82 -10.38 0.58
CA PRO A 97 -7.16 -11.73 0.20
C PRO A 97 -7.87 -11.76 -1.17
N GLY A 98 -7.09 -12.00 -2.23
CA GLY A 98 -7.58 -11.98 -3.61
C GLY A 98 -8.85 -12.81 -3.87
N PRO A 99 -8.88 -14.12 -3.59
CA PRO A 99 -10.04 -14.95 -3.93
C PRO A 99 -11.34 -14.54 -3.22
N PRO A 100 -11.37 -14.31 -1.88
CA PRO A 100 -12.56 -13.77 -1.21
C PRO A 100 -13.00 -12.41 -1.75
N CYS A 101 -12.06 -11.47 -1.99
CA CYS A 101 -12.40 -10.17 -2.57
C CYS A 101 -12.98 -10.29 -3.98
N LEU A 102 -12.45 -11.20 -4.81
CA LEU A 102 -12.94 -11.44 -6.17
C LEU A 102 -14.35 -12.04 -6.17
N ALA A 103 -14.60 -13.00 -5.27
CA ALA A 103 -15.91 -13.62 -5.13
C ALA A 103 -16.97 -12.58 -4.72
N LEU A 104 -16.66 -11.75 -3.73
CA LEU A 104 -17.51 -10.63 -3.33
C LEU A 104 -17.74 -9.64 -4.46
N ALA A 105 -16.68 -9.20 -5.15
CA ALA A 105 -16.79 -8.23 -6.23
C ALA A 105 -17.71 -8.72 -7.36
N ARG A 106 -17.60 -10.00 -7.74
CA ARG A 106 -18.49 -10.63 -8.72
C ARG A 106 -19.94 -10.71 -8.24
N ALA A 107 -20.17 -11.12 -6.99
CA ALA A 107 -21.51 -11.27 -6.45
C ALA A 107 -22.23 -9.92 -6.26
N LEU A 108 -21.51 -8.85 -5.95
CA LEU A 108 -22.08 -7.50 -5.81
C LEU A 108 -22.53 -6.89 -7.15
N ASP A 109 -22.03 -7.40 -8.28
CA ASP A 109 -22.38 -6.93 -9.62
C ASP A 109 -23.28 -7.93 -10.38
N ASP A 110 -23.61 -9.07 -9.76
CA ASP A 110 -24.53 -10.07 -10.31
C ASP A 110 -25.98 -9.71 -9.97
N PRO A 111 -26.85 -9.44 -10.97
CA PRO A 111 -28.26 -9.10 -10.73
C PRO A 111 -29.09 -10.26 -10.17
N HIS A 112 -28.54 -11.48 -10.17
CA HIS A 112 -29.19 -12.69 -9.64
C HIS A 112 -28.62 -13.16 -8.31
N ALA A 113 -27.63 -12.45 -7.74
CA ALA A 113 -27.09 -12.81 -6.45
C ALA A 113 -28.06 -12.45 -5.32
N GLU A 114 -28.42 -13.44 -4.51
CA GLU A 114 -29.26 -13.24 -3.32
C GLU A 114 -28.54 -12.35 -2.28
N PRO A 115 -29.26 -11.43 -1.60
CA PRO A 115 -28.67 -10.55 -0.58
C PRO A 115 -27.93 -11.31 0.54
N GLU A 116 -28.43 -12.48 0.93
CA GLU A 116 -27.81 -13.33 1.94
C GLU A 116 -26.44 -13.86 1.49
N LEU A 117 -26.29 -14.18 0.20
CA LEU A 117 -25.02 -14.61 -0.38
C LEU A 117 -24.02 -13.46 -0.39
N GLN A 118 -24.44 -12.27 -0.82
CA GLN A 118 -23.59 -11.07 -0.82
C GLN A 118 -23.09 -10.74 0.59
N LEU A 119 -23.97 -10.81 1.59
CA LEU A 119 -23.60 -10.58 2.98
C LEU A 119 -22.64 -11.65 3.51
N ALA A 120 -22.84 -12.92 3.14
CA ALA A 120 -21.94 -14.00 3.52
C ALA A 120 -20.52 -13.80 2.93
N LEU A 121 -20.43 -13.47 1.64
CA LEU A 121 -19.16 -13.18 0.97
C LEU A 121 -18.48 -11.94 1.52
N LEU A 122 -19.24 -10.91 1.92
CA LEU A 122 -18.69 -9.72 2.56
C LEU A 122 -18.03 -10.08 3.88
N ARG A 123 -18.71 -10.87 4.72
CA ARG A 123 -18.16 -11.34 6.00
C ARG A 123 -16.91 -12.17 5.79
N GLU A 124 -16.92 -13.10 4.83
CA GLU A 124 -15.77 -13.93 4.49
C GLU A 124 -14.56 -13.08 4.07
N ALA A 125 -14.75 -12.13 3.16
CA ALA A 125 -13.66 -11.27 2.68
C ALA A 125 -13.06 -10.41 3.81
N VAL A 126 -13.91 -9.84 4.67
CA VAL A 126 -13.48 -9.01 5.80
C VAL A 126 -12.77 -9.84 6.88
N GLU A 127 -13.25 -11.06 7.15
CA GLU A 127 -12.60 -11.98 8.08
C GLU A 127 -11.25 -12.47 7.53
N ALA A 128 -11.18 -12.80 6.24
CA ALA A 128 -9.94 -13.19 5.57
C ALA A 128 -8.90 -12.06 5.58
N GLN A 129 -9.33 -10.81 5.31
CA GLN A 129 -8.47 -9.63 5.45
C GLN A 129 -8.00 -9.51 6.88
N SER A 130 -8.88 -9.76 7.84
CA SER A 130 -8.54 -9.61 9.25
C SER A 130 -7.54 -10.62 9.79
N ARG A 131 -7.71 -11.88 9.42
CA ARG A 131 -6.72 -12.93 9.67
C ARG A 131 -5.39 -12.58 9.03
N ARG A 132 -5.37 -12.11 7.78
CA ARG A 132 -4.14 -11.70 7.09
C ARG A 132 -3.43 -10.56 7.81
N THR A 133 -4.17 -9.56 8.29
CA THR A 133 -3.61 -8.48 9.12
C THR A 133 -2.94 -9.02 10.37
N GLN A 134 -3.59 -9.95 11.08
CA GLN A 134 -3.03 -10.53 12.30
C GLN A 134 -1.77 -11.36 12.03
N GLU A 135 -1.76 -12.17 10.97
CA GLU A 135 -0.59 -12.93 10.54
C GLU A 135 0.60 -12.00 10.26
N VAL A 136 0.38 -10.94 9.47
CA VAL A 136 1.43 -9.97 9.16
C VAL A 136 1.92 -9.26 10.42
N LEU A 137 1.02 -8.79 11.29
CA LEU A 137 1.39 -8.13 12.56
C LEU A 137 2.15 -9.06 13.52
N ALA A 138 1.93 -10.36 13.43
CA ALA A 138 2.68 -11.38 14.15
C ALA A 138 4.05 -11.71 13.51
N GLY A 139 4.45 -11.00 12.45
CA GLY A 139 5.71 -11.24 11.72
C GLY A 139 5.67 -12.44 10.79
N GLN A 140 4.48 -12.91 10.41
CA GLN A 140 4.29 -14.07 9.52
C GLN A 140 4.02 -13.65 8.07
N GLY A 141 4.35 -12.40 7.72
CA GLY A 141 4.26 -11.91 6.35
C GLY A 141 5.33 -12.54 5.46
N ALA A 142 4.97 -12.79 4.19
CA ALA A 142 5.88 -13.41 3.22
C ALA A 142 6.75 -12.40 2.48
N GLU A 143 6.35 -11.13 2.40
CA GLU A 143 6.94 -10.18 1.44
C GLU A 143 8.37 -9.81 1.82
N ARG A 144 8.61 -9.41 3.08
CA ARG A 144 9.98 -9.16 3.55
C ARG A 144 10.83 -10.41 3.62
N HIS A 145 10.22 -11.57 3.87
CA HIS A 145 10.95 -12.83 3.85
C HIS A 145 11.46 -13.15 2.43
N LEU A 146 10.60 -13.08 1.42
CA LEU A 146 10.97 -13.27 0.02
C LEU A 146 12.00 -12.22 -0.44
N GLN A 147 11.82 -10.96 -0.03
CA GLN A 147 12.82 -9.92 -0.30
C GLN A 147 14.16 -10.27 0.34
N GLY A 148 14.18 -10.73 1.60
CA GLY A 148 15.38 -11.13 2.31
C GLY A 148 16.12 -12.26 1.61
N LEU A 149 15.40 -13.30 1.18
CA LEU A 149 15.97 -14.42 0.41
C LEU A 149 16.60 -13.94 -0.92
N ARG A 150 15.91 -13.06 -1.65
CA ARG A 150 16.44 -12.48 -2.89
C ARG A 150 17.72 -11.68 -2.64
N GLN A 151 17.74 -10.85 -1.59
CA GLN A 151 18.91 -10.05 -1.25
C GLN A 151 20.07 -10.90 -0.74
N ALA A 152 19.79 -11.98 -0.01
CA ALA A 152 20.82 -12.91 0.45
C ALA A 152 21.55 -13.58 -0.72
N ALA A 153 20.82 -14.07 -1.73
CA ALA A 153 21.43 -14.64 -2.93
C ALA A 153 22.32 -13.63 -3.67
N ILE A 154 21.84 -12.38 -3.83
CA ILE A 154 22.62 -11.30 -4.45
C ILE A 154 23.90 -11.03 -3.66
N ALA A 155 23.79 -10.90 -2.33
CA ALA A 155 24.93 -10.63 -1.47
C ALA A 155 25.97 -11.77 -1.46
N ALA A 156 25.51 -13.01 -1.62
CA ALA A 156 26.38 -14.19 -1.74
C ALA A 156 27.04 -14.32 -3.13
N GLY A 157 26.62 -13.51 -4.12
CA GLY A 157 27.07 -13.66 -5.51
C GLY A 157 26.51 -14.92 -6.19
N GLU A 158 25.44 -15.49 -5.63
CA GLU A 158 24.78 -16.67 -6.15
C GLU A 158 23.83 -16.29 -7.30
N PRO A 159 23.55 -17.21 -8.24
CA PRO A 159 22.50 -16.99 -9.21
C PRO A 159 21.16 -16.80 -8.48
N LEU A 160 20.34 -15.87 -8.97
CA LEU A 160 19.01 -15.64 -8.42
C LEU A 160 18.15 -16.91 -8.55
N PRO A 161 17.51 -17.37 -7.46
CA PRO A 161 16.54 -18.46 -7.53
C PRO A 161 15.44 -18.21 -8.58
N GLU A 162 15.03 -19.27 -9.28
CA GLU A 162 14.08 -19.19 -10.41
C GLU A 162 12.77 -18.49 -10.06
N ILE A 163 12.28 -18.66 -8.82
CA ILE A 163 11.08 -17.97 -8.33
C ILE A 163 11.16 -16.44 -8.48
N PHE A 164 12.34 -15.83 -8.35
CA PHE A 164 12.52 -14.38 -8.50
C PHE A 164 12.66 -13.92 -9.95
N MET A 165 12.79 -14.87 -10.88
CA MET A 165 12.82 -14.62 -12.32
C MET A 165 11.48 -14.95 -12.99
N ASP A 166 10.56 -15.57 -12.26
CA ASP A 166 9.23 -15.94 -12.75
C ASP A 166 8.39 -14.68 -13.09
N PRO A 167 7.76 -14.60 -14.27
CA PRO A 167 6.80 -13.54 -14.60
C PRO A 167 5.70 -13.34 -13.55
N ALA A 168 5.27 -14.40 -12.86
CA ALA A 168 4.32 -14.33 -11.76
C ALA A 168 4.86 -13.54 -10.57
N TYR A 169 6.14 -13.65 -10.23
CA TYR A 169 6.77 -12.84 -9.18
C TYR A 169 6.87 -11.37 -9.60
N ALA A 170 7.22 -11.11 -10.86
CA ALA A 170 7.22 -9.75 -11.42
C ALA A 170 5.82 -9.12 -11.36
N LEU A 171 4.77 -9.85 -11.76
CA LEU A 171 3.38 -9.39 -11.66
C LEU A 171 2.94 -9.19 -10.21
N ALA A 172 3.30 -10.11 -9.32
CA ALA A 172 2.95 -10.02 -7.91
C ALA A 172 3.62 -8.83 -7.22
N THR A 173 4.84 -8.46 -7.60
CA THR A 173 5.58 -7.35 -6.96
C THR A 173 5.39 -6.00 -7.67
N HIS A 174 4.67 -5.97 -8.78
CA HIS A 174 4.26 -4.74 -9.45
C HIS A 174 2.91 -4.24 -8.91
N PHE A 175 2.95 -3.53 -7.79
CA PHE A 175 1.77 -3.06 -7.10
C PHE A 175 1.09 -1.91 -7.86
N ARG A 176 -0.12 -2.16 -8.38
CA ARG A 176 -0.96 -1.12 -9.02
C ARG A 176 -1.79 -0.35 -7.99
N LEU A 177 -1.99 -0.93 -6.80
CA LEU A 177 -2.66 -0.31 -5.68
C LEU A 177 -1.75 -0.39 -4.45
N CYS A 178 -1.27 0.76 -3.98
CA CYS A 178 -0.51 0.89 -2.74
C CYS A 178 -1.33 1.74 -1.77
N THR A 179 -1.77 1.13 -0.67
CA THR A 179 -2.66 1.78 0.30
C THR A 179 -1.98 1.87 1.64
N VAL A 180 -2.30 2.89 2.44
CA VAL A 180 -1.81 2.98 3.82
C VAL A 180 -2.89 3.58 4.69
N GLN A 181 -3.10 2.98 5.87
CA GLN A 181 -3.80 3.63 6.96
C GLN A 181 -2.80 4.44 7.77
N VAL A 182 -3.10 5.74 7.95
CA VAL A 182 -2.27 6.69 8.72
C VAL A 182 -2.89 6.91 10.10
#